data_AF-A0A165KV14-F1
#
_entry.id   AF-A0A165KV14-F1
#
_cell.length_a   1.000
_cell.length_b   1.000
_cell.length_c   1.000
_cell.angle_alpha   90.00
_cell.angle_beta   90.00
_cell.angle_gamma   90.00
#
_symmetry.space_group_name_H-M   'P 1'
#
loop_
_entity.id
_entity.type
_entity.pdbx_description
1 polymer ?
#
loop_
_entity_poly.entity_id
_entity_poly.type
_entity_poly.pdbx_seq_one_letter_code
_entity_poly.pdbx_strand_id
1 'polypeptide(L)'
;MHPTMQQLADSTGVSRRLLFQAAAVHRYGCAELVKAAHDGVLAMKHCETLAKALPHDAQRELLAELPTMTPRHRHDLLAIIKGDLTYRTRTAREKVGP
;
A
#
# COMPACT_ATOMS: atom_id res chain seq x y z
N MET A 1 26.30 -8.43 8.20
CA MET A 1 24.96 -9.04 8.09
C MET A 1 23.92 -7.94 8.13
N HIS A 2 23.01 -7.87 7.16
CA HIS A 2 21.86 -6.99 7.29
C HIS A 2 20.85 -7.62 8.26
N PRO A 3 20.27 -6.85 9.20
CA PRO A 3 19.27 -7.38 10.11
C PRO A 3 18.06 -7.85 9.32
N THR A 4 17.47 -8.97 9.75
CA THR A 4 16.20 -9.45 9.20
C THR A 4 15.07 -8.48 9.54
N MET A 5 13.95 -8.55 8.81
CA MET A 5 12.75 -7.76 9.12
C MET A 5 12.20 -8.06 10.52
N GLN A 6 12.42 -9.26 11.06
CA GLN A 6 12.03 -9.58 12.44
C GLN A 6 12.92 -8.85 13.45
N GLN A 7 14.24 -8.90 13.26
CA GLN A 7 15.18 -8.19 14.13
C GLN A 7 14.99 -6.67 14.10
N LEU A 8 14.65 -6.12 12.93
CA LEU A 8 14.28 -4.71 12.78
C LEU A 8 12.96 -4.37 13.50
N ALA A 9 11.97 -5.26 13.44
CA ALA A 9 10.71 -5.08 14.16
C ALA A 9 10.93 -5.05 15.67
N ASP A 10 11.71 -6.02 16.16
CA ASP A 10 12.02 -6.14 17.59
C ASP A 10 12.81 -4.93 18.09
N SER A 11 13.76 -4.40 17.31
CA SER A 11 14.57 -3.24 17.71
C SER A 11 13.83 -1.90 17.70
N THR A 12 12.76 -1.79 16.91
CA THR A 12 11.98 -0.56 16.75
C THR A 12 10.64 -0.59 17.48
N GLY A 13 10.28 -1.74 18.08
CA GLY A 13 9.01 -1.92 18.78
C GLY A 13 7.79 -1.91 17.85
N VAL A 14 7.98 -2.10 16.54
CA VAL A 14 6.86 -2.18 15.58
C VAL A 14 6.62 -3.60 15.10
N SER A 15 5.42 -3.88 14.60
CA SER A 15 5.15 -5.20 14.03
C SER A 15 5.95 -5.44 12.75
N ARG A 16 6.45 -6.67 12.55
CA ARG A 16 7.05 -7.11 11.29
C ARG A 16 6.16 -6.83 10.07
N ARG A 17 4.85 -6.95 10.24
CA ARG A 17 3.87 -6.63 9.19
C ARG A 17 3.97 -5.18 8.76
N LEU A 18 4.06 -4.25 9.70
CA LEU A 18 4.16 -2.82 9.41
C LEU A 18 5.44 -2.51 8.61
N LEU A 19 6.57 -3.14 8.96
CA LEU A 19 7.82 -2.98 8.20
C LEU A 19 7.70 -3.43 6.75
N PHE A 20 7.07 -4.58 6.49
CA PHE A 20 6.83 -5.02 5.11
C PHE A 20 5.90 -4.07 4.35
N GLN A 21 4.91 -3.49 5.01
CA GLN A 21 4.02 -2.52 4.39
C GLN A 21 4.76 -1.23 4.04
N ALA A 22 5.53 -0.68 4.98
CA ALA A 22 6.36 0.50 4.75
C ALA A 22 7.39 0.27 3.63
N ALA A 23 8.04 -0.89 3.61
CA ALA A 23 8.98 -1.26 2.56
C ALA A 23 8.29 -1.35 1.18
N ALA A 24 7.08 -1.89 1.11
CA ALA A 24 6.31 -1.94 -0.13
C ALA A 24 5.91 -0.54 -0.62
N VAL A 25 5.47 0.34 0.29
CA VAL A 25 5.13 1.74 -0.04
C VAL A 25 6.36 2.48 -0.55
N HIS A 26 7.51 2.33 0.11
CA HIS A 26 8.75 2.95 -0.33
C HIS A 26 9.23 2.42 -1.69
N ARG A 27 8.95 1.15 -2.02
CA ARG A 27 9.41 0.51 -3.26
C ARG A 27 8.51 0.80 -4.46
N TYR A 28 7.19 0.86 -4.26
CA TYR A 28 6.20 0.89 -5.35
C TYR A 28 5.29 2.13 -5.32
N GLY A 29 5.40 2.95 -4.28
CA GLY A 29 4.64 4.18 -4.14
C GLY A 29 5.31 5.35 -4.86
N CYS A 30 4.51 6.24 -5.42
CA CYS A 30 4.98 7.57 -5.81
C CYS A 30 5.38 8.40 -4.58
N ALA A 31 6.14 9.48 -4.80
CA ALA A 31 6.65 10.33 -3.72
C ALA A 31 5.52 10.90 -2.85
N GLU A 32 4.40 11.23 -3.48
CA GLU A 32 3.19 11.74 -2.83
C GLU A 32 2.55 10.68 -1.93
N LEU A 33 2.55 9.42 -2.35
CA LEU A 33 2.02 8.30 -1.55
C LEU A 33 2.92 8.00 -0.36
N VAL A 34 4.25 8.06 -0.55
CA VAL A 34 5.23 7.93 0.55
C VAL A 34 5.03 9.05 1.56
N LYS A 35 4.87 10.30 1.09
CA LYS A 35 4.58 11.44 1.95
C LYS A 35 3.25 11.27 2.70
N ALA A 36 2.19 10.86 2.02
CA ALA A 36 0.88 10.59 2.64
C ALA A 36 0.95 9.51 3.72
N ALA A 37 1.81 8.50 3.55
CA ALA A 37 2.07 7.48 4.55
C ALA A 37 2.82 8.02 5.78
N HIS A 38 3.82 8.88 5.58
CA HIS A 38 4.55 9.55 6.66
C HIS A 38 3.67 10.54 7.44
N ASP A 39 2.85 11.31 6.73
CA ASP A 39 1.94 12.32 7.30
C ASP A 39 0.72 11.69 7.97
N GLY A 40 0.54 10.36 7.88
CA GLY A 40 -0.59 9.65 8.47
C GLY A 40 -1.95 9.95 7.82
N VAL A 41 -1.96 10.53 6.61
CA VAL A 41 -3.18 10.88 5.84
C VAL A 41 -3.99 9.62 5.51
N LEU A 42 -3.28 8.52 5.21
CA LEU A 42 -3.84 7.20 5.02
C LEU A 42 -3.14 6.20 5.92
N ALA A 43 -3.89 5.23 6.44
CA ALA A 43 -3.29 4.10 7.15
C ALA A 43 -2.30 3.36 6.25
N MET A 44 -1.14 2.96 6.79
CA MET A 44 -0.06 2.30 6.04
C MET A 44 -0.53 1.11 5.18
N LYS A 45 -1.51 0.33 5.66
CA LYS A 45 -2.13 -0.77 4.90
C LYS A 45 -2.80 -0.33 3.59
N HIS A 46 -3.41 0.86 3.59
CA HIS A 46 -4.04 1.42 2.41
C HIS A 46 -2.99 1.96 1.46
N CYS A 47 -1.96 2.63 1.96
CA CYS A 47 -0.82 3.05 1.14
C CYS A 47 -0.17 1.84 0.45
N GLU A 48 0.05 0.74 1.18
CA GLU A 48 0.59 -0.51 0.61
C GLU A 48 -0.33 -1.08 -0.49
N THR A 49 -1.64 -1.05 -0.28
CA THR A 49 -2.62 -1.51 -1.27
C THR A 49 -2.54 -0.66 -2.54
N LEU A 50 -2.54 0.67 -2.41
CA LEU A 50 -2.43 1.60 -3.54
C LEU A 50 -1.11 1.42 -4.30
N ALA A 51 0.00 1.33 -3.56
CA ALA A 51 1.34 1.17 -4.13
C ALA A 51 1.45 -0.10 -4.99
N LYS A 52 0.79 -1.20 -4.59
CA LYS A 52 0.78 -2.46 -5.34
C LYS A 52 -0.27 -2.52 -6.45
N ALA A 53 -1.38 -1.80 -6.29
CA ALA A 53 -2.51 -1.90 -7.19
C ALA A 53 -2.44 -0.94 -8.37
N LEU A 54 -1.89 0.26 -8.18
CA LEU A 54 -1.99 1.35 -9.13
C LEU A 54 -0.61 1.78 -9.66
N PRO A 55 -0.51 2.20 -10.94
CA PRO A 55 0.66 2.92 -11.43
C PRO A 55 0.78 4.29 -10.75
N HIS A 56 1.98 4.87 -10.75
CA HIS A 56 2.26 6.14 -10.04
C HIS A 56 1.33 7.29 -10.42
N ASP A 57 0.94 7.42 -11.68
CA ASP A 57 0.06 8.52 -12.11
C ASP A 57 -1.35 8.38 -11.51
N ALA A 58 -1.93 7.18 -11.55
CA ALA A 58 -3.21 6.91 -10.90
C ALA A 58 -3.15 7.02 -9.36
N GLN A 59 -1.98 6.71 -8.75
CA GLN A 59 -1.78 6.98 -7.32
C GLN A 59 -1.88 8.49 -7.03
N ARG A 60 -1.23 9.34 -7.85
CA ARG A 60 -1.25 10.80 -7.69
C ARG A 60 -2.64 11.38 -7.88
N GLU A 61 -3.37 10.95 -8.92
CA GLU A 61 -4.75 11.36 -9.18
C GLU A 61 -5.64 11.06 -7.96
N LEU A 62 -5.58 9.83 -7.45
CA LEU A 62 -6.37 9.44 -6.27
C LEU A 62 -6.00 10.28 -5.04
N LEU A 63 -4.71 10.52 -4.79
CA LEU A 63 -4.24 11.33 -3.66
C LEU A 63 -4.72 12.79 -3.77
N ALA A 64 -4.78 13.34 -4.99
CA ALA A 64 -5.28 14.69 -5.23
C ALA A 64 -6.79 14.82 -4.93
N GLU A 65 -7.56 13.75 -5.16
CA GLU A 65 -9.00 13.73 -4.89
C GLU A 65 -9.35 13.37 -3.44
N LEU A 66 -8.41 12.81 -2.65
CA LEU A 66 -8.68 12.44 -1.25
C LEU A 66 -9.33 13.53 -0.40
N PRO A 67 -8.93 14.83 -0.47
CA PRO A 67 -9.53 15.88 0.34
C PRO A 67 -11.00 16.17 -0.02
N THR A 68 -11.42 15.85 -1.23
CA THR A 68 -12.79 16.10 -1.71
C THR A 68 -13.71 14.89 -1.48
N MET A 69 -13.15 13.73 -1.12
CA MET A 69 -13.91 12.52 -0.86
C MET A 69 -14.51 12.51 0.55
N THR A 70 -15.77 12.08 0.64
CA THR A 70 -16.34 11.71 1.94
C THR A 70 -15.65 10.46 2.49
N PRO A 71 -15.65 10.23 3.82
CA PRO A 71 -15.07 9.03 4.41
C PRO A 71 -15.62 7.73 3.83
N ARG A 72 -16.91 7.70 3.46
CA ARG A 72 -17.57 6.54 2.84
C ARG A 72 -17.07 6.30 1.42
N HIS A 73 -17.02 7.34 0.59
CA HIS A 73 -16.52 7.21 -0.77
C HIS A 73 -15.07 6.69 -0.79
N ARG A 74 -14.22 7.24 0.10
CA ARG A 74 -12.85 6.77 0.28
C ARG A 74 -12.79 5.29 0.69
N HIS A 75 -13.67 4.84 1.58
CA HIS A 75 -13.74 3.44 1.99
C HIS A 75 -14.12 2.53 0.80
N ASP A 76 -15.17 2.89 0.07
CA ASP A 76 -15.69 2.10 -1.04
C ASP A 76 -14.65 1.97 -2.17
N LEU A 77 -13.97 3.07 -2.52
CA LEU A 77 -12.87 3.06 -3.50
C LEU A 77 -11.72 2.15 -3.06
N LEU A 78 -11.28 2.24 -1.81
CA LEU A 78 -10.21 1.37 -1.29
C LEU A 78 -10.62 -0.11 -1.31
N ALA A 79 -11.89 -0.42 -1.06
CA ALA A 79 -12.41 -1.78 -1.15
C ALA A 79 -12.37 -2.31 -2.59
N ILE A 80 -12.78 -1.49 -3.56
CA ILE A 80 -12.75 -1.84 -5.00
C ILE A 80 -11.31 -2.12 -5.45
N ILE A 81 -10.38 -1.20 -5.16
CA ILE A 81 -8.96 -1.32 -5.55
C ILE A 81 -8.33 -2.58 -4.95
N LYS A 82 -8.64 -2.88 -3.69
CA LYS A 82 -8.18 -4.10 -3.03
C LYS A 82 -8.74 -5.37 -3.70
N GLY A 83 -10.02 -5.35 -4.08
CA GLY A 83 -10.67 -6.46 -4.78
C GLY A 83 -9.99 -6.75 -6.12
N ASP A 84 -9.72 -5.71 -6.90
CA ASP A 84 -9.02 -5.82 -8.18
C ASP A 84 -7.58 -6.34 -8.03
N LEU A 85 -6.80 -5.80 -7.08
CA LEU A 85 -5.46 -6.32 -6.78
C LEU A 85 -5.49 -7.82 -6.42
N THR A 86 -6.49 -8.23 -5.64
CA THR A 86 -6.65 -9.64 -5.23
C THR A 86 -6.97 -10.52 -6.45
N TYR A 87 -7.86 -10.05 -7.32
CA TYR A 87 -8.20 -10.74 -8.57
C TYR A 87 -6.99 -10.91 -9.47
N ARG A 88 -6.24 -9.83 -9.74
CA ARG A 88 -5.00 -9.86 -10.54
C ARG A 88 -3.94 -10.78 -9.95
N THR A 89 -3.79 -10.78 -8.62
CA THR A 89 -2.84 -11.68 -7.94
C THR A 89 -3.22 -13.15 -8.10
N ARG A 90 -4.52 -13.48 -8.04
CA ARG A 90 -5.00 -14.85 -8.26
C ARG A 90 -4.75 -15.31 -9.69
N THR A 91 -5.12 -14.50 -10.69
CA THR A 91 -4.93 -14.85 -12.09
C THR A 91 -3.45 -14.97 -12.46
N ALA A 92 -2.57 -14.16 -11.87
CA ALA A 92 -1.12 -14.30 -12.04
C ALA A 92 -0.60 -15.65 -11.52
N ARG A 93 -1.11 -16.14 -10.39
CA ARG A 93 -0.72 -17.46 -9.83
C ARG A 93 -1.20 -18.62 -10.70
N GLU A 94 -2.41 -18.53 -11.24
CA GLU A 94 -2.97 -19.54 -12.15
C GLU A 94 -2.17 -19.63 -13.47
N LYS A 95 -1.65 -18.51 -13.96
CA LYS A 95 -0.84 -18.46 -15.19
C LYS A 95 0.59 -18.97 -15.03
N VAL A 96 1.13 -19.00 -13.80
CA VAL A 96 2.50 -19.44 -13.55
C VAL A 96 2.60 -20.97 -13.37
N GLY A 97 1.48 -21.66 -13.13
CA GLY A 97 1.45 -23.11 -12.90
C GLY A 97 2.21 -23.52 -11.63
N PRO A 98 1.96 -24.73 -11.06
CA PRO A 98 2.79 -25.29 -10.01
C PRO A 98 4.22 -25.59 -10.49
#